data_AF-A7BEM5-F1
#
_entry.id   AF-A7BEM5-F1
#
_cell.length_a   1.000
_cell.length_b   1.000
_cell.length_c   1.000
_cell.angle_alpha   90.00
_cell.angle_beta   90.00
_cell.angle_gamma   90.00
#
_symmetry.space_group_name_H-M   'P 1'
#
loop_
_entity.id
_entity.type
_entity.pdbx_description
1 polymer ?
#
loop_
_entity_poly.entity_id
_entity_poly.type
_entity_poly.pdbx_seq_one_letter_code
_entity_poly.pdbx_strand_id
1 'polypeptide(L)'
;MSSHDLVFYETAANYVMDDFARAASKLREGSTEMSDLVEHELVEWSDTSEARQAQKECAQRLDDRAEEMASALDAFKAAFEEIREAGIHAETLAFAAVD
;
A
#
# COMPACT_ATOMS: atom_id res chain seq x y z
N MET A 1 14.55 -37.16 -7.48
CA MET A 1 13.77 -36.07 -6.84
C MET A 1 12.31 -36.37 -7.11
N SER A 2 11.55 -36.69 -6.05
CA SER A 2 10.11 -36.94 -6.14
C SER A 2 9.39 -35.63 -6.44
N SER A 3 8.28 -35.67 -7.17
CA SER A 3 7.49 -34.54 -7.66
C SER A 3 6.78 -33.71 -6.56
N HIS A 4 7.24 -33.77 -5.31
CA HIS A 4 6.54 -33.27 -4.12
C HIS A 4 7.41 -32.42 -3.18
N ASP A 5 8.52 -31.87 -3.65
CA ASP A 5 9.21 -30.81 -2.89
C ASP A 5 8.35 -29.54 -2.98
N LEU A 6 7.81 -29.11 -1.83
CA LEU A 6 7.12 -27.83 -1.73
C LEU A 6 8.18 -26.74 -1.96
N VAL A 7 8.06 -25.96 -3.04
CA VAL A 7 8.96 -24.84 -3.36
C VAL A 7 8.20 -23.54 -3.22
N PHE A 8 8.58 -22.74 -2.25
CA PHE A 8 8.05 -21.41 -1.98
C PHE A 8 8.87 -20.35 -2.73
N TYR A 9 8.19 -19.52 -3.51
CA TYR A 9 8.83 -18.49 -4.34
C TYR A 9 9.09 -17.20 -3.54
N GLU A 10 10.00 -17.27 -2.57
CA GLU A 10 10.33 -16.15 -1.67
C GLU A 10 10.68 -14.86 -2.42
N THR A 11 11.48 -14.96 -3.48
CA THR A 11 11.87 -13.80 -4.30
C THR A 11 10.66 -13.08 -4.90
N ALA A 12 9.65 -13.82 -5.37
CA ALA A 12 8.44 -13.22 -5.92
C ALA A 12 7.60 -12.53 -4.83
N ALA A 13 7.52 -13.13 -3.64
CA ALA A 13 6.84 -12.52 -2.50
C ALA A 13 7.52 -11.19 -2.09
N ASN A 14 8.85 -11.16 -2.04
CA ASN A 14 9.61 -9.95 -1.73
C ASN A 14 9.36 -8.83 -2.75
N TYR A 15 9.37 -9.13 -4.05
CA TYR A 15 9.07 -8.12 -5.09
C TYR A 15 7.67 -7.53 -4.95
N VAL A 16 6.66 -8.37 -4.69
CA VAL A 16 5.28 -7.90 -4.55
C VAL A 16 5.11 -7.02 -3.31
N MET A 17 5.76 -7.35 -2.20
CA MET A 17 5.76 -6.52 -0.98
C MET A 17 6.42 -5.15 -1.20
N ASP A 18 7.56 -5.11 -1.90
CA ASP A 18 8.23 -3.87 -2.26
C ASP A 18 7.37 -2.99 -3.18
N ASP A 19 6.66 -3.61 -4.11
CA ASP A 19 5.73 -2.93 -5.01
C ASP A 19 4.55 -2.32 -4.25
N PHE A 20 3.97 -3.04 -3.26
CA PHE A 20 2.92 -2.50 -2.40
C PHE A 20 3.42 -1.33 -1.56
N ALA A 21 4.59 -1.46 -0.91
CA ALA A 21 5.17 -0.37 -0.13
C ALA A 21 5.40 0.88 -0.98
N ARG A 22 5.95 0.70 -2.18
CA ARG A 22 6.19 1.80 -3.12
C ARG A 22 4.89 2.44 -3.59
N ALA A 23 3.85 1.66 -3.86
CA ALA A 23 2.55 2.17 -4.27
C ALA A 23 1.87 2.96 -3.14
N ALA A 24 1.93 2.48 -1.89
CA ALA A 24 1.41 3.18 -0.72
C ALA A 24 2.12 4.52 -0.50
N SER A 25 3.46 4.55 -0.60
CA SER A 25 4.26 5.78 -0.50
C SER A 25 3.84 6.82 -1.54
N LYS A 26 3.75 6.39 -2.81
CA LYS A 26 3.37 7.29 -3.92
C LYS A 26 1.96 7.85 -3.78
N LEU A 27 1.01 7.08 -3.23
CA LEU A 27 -0.33 7.58 -2.97
C LEU A 27 -0.32 8.71 -1.93
N ARG A 28 0.43 8.53 -0.83
CA ARG A 28 0.54 9.55 0.23
C ARG A 28 1.27 10.80 -0.23
N GLU A 29 2.36 10.62 -0.98
CA GLU A 29 3.11 11.71 -1.61
C GLU A 29 2.21 12.51 -2.56
N GLY A 30 1.56 11.83 -3.52
CA GLY A 30 0.68 12.48 -4.48
C GLY A 30 -0.55 13.13 -3.85
N SER A 31 -1.09 12.55 -2.77
CA SER A 31 -2.17 13.17 -1.99
C SER A 31 -1.70 14.49 -1.39
N THR A 32 -0.54 14.49 -0.72
CA THR A 32 0.04 15.69 -0.10
C THR A 32 0.29 16.80 -1.13
N GLU A 33 0.89 16.45 -2.27
CA GLU A 33 1.10 17.39 -3.39
C GLU A 33 -0.22 17.97 -3.89
N MET A 34 -1.28 17.16 -3.97
CA MET A 34 -2.60 17.61 -4.40
C MET A 34 -3.27 18.51 -3.37
N SER A 35 -3.19 18.21 -2.07
CA SER A 35 -3.69 19.08 -1.00
C SER A 35 -3.02 20.45 -1.03
N ASP A 36 -1.69 20.47 -1.20
CA ASP A 36 -0.90 21.72 -1.31
C ASP A 36 -1.33 22.55 -2.53
N LEU A 37 -1.53 21.90 -3.68
CA LEU A 37 -2.03 22.55 -4.89
C LEU A 37 -3.45 23.12 -4.67
N VAL A 38 -4.35 22.37 -4.03
CA VAL A 38 -5.70 22.88 -3.74
C VAL A 38 -5.64 24.10 -2.83
N GLU A 39 -4.85 24.10 -1.76
CA GLU A 39 -4.75 25.27 -0.89
C GLU A 39 -4.14 26.47 -1.63
N HIS A 40 -3.13 26.24 -2.49
CA HIS A 40 -2.57 27.28 -3.34
C HIS A 40 -3.62 27.90 -4.28
N GLU A 41 -4.39 27.09 -5.01
CA GLU A 41 -5.40 27.59 -5.96
C GLU A 41 -6.57 28.31 -5.28
N LEU A 42 -6.83 27.97 -4.01
CA LEU A 42 -7.91 28.58 -3.22
C LEU A 42 -7.47 29.83 -2.45
N VAL A 43 -6.20 30.21 -2.48
CA VAL A 43 -5.65 31.29 -1.63
C VAL A 43 -6.31 32.65 -1.88
N GLU A 44 -6.70 32.94 -3.13
CA GLU A 44 -7.34 34.20 -3.52
C GLU A 44 -8.86 34.18 -3.34
N TRP A 45 -9.45 33.03 -3.01
CA TRP A 45 -10.89 32.89 -2.86
C TRP A 45 -11.31 33.40 -1.48
N SER A 46 -12.47 34.07 -1.39
CA SER A 46 -13.02 34.47 -0.09
C SER A 46 -13.21 33.24 0.82
N ASP A 47 -12.79 33.34 2.08
CA ASP A 47 -12.99 32.28 3.09
C ASP A 47 -14.46 31.91 3.30
N THR A 48 -15.37 32.85 3.03
CA THR A 48 -16.82 32.66 3.13
C THR A 48 -17.47 32.11 1.86
N SER A 49 -16.68 31.87 0.81
CA SER A 49 -17.20 31.34 -0.46
C SER A 49 -17.64 29.89 -0.29
N GLU A 50 -18.91 29.59 -0.60
CA GLU A 50 -19.44 28.23 -0.65
C GLU A 50 -18.63 27.34 -1.61
N ALA A 51 -18.18 27.90 -2.74
CA ALA A 51 -17.37 27.17 -3.70
C ALA A 51 -15.99 26.79 -3.12
N ARG A 52 -15.39 27.67 -2.29
CA ARG A 52 -14.12 27.37 -1.61
C ARG A 52 -14.30 26.22 -0.62
N GLN A 53 -15.38 26.27 0.17
CA GLN A 53 -15.67 25.22 1.16
C GLN A 53 -15.96 23.87 0.48
N ALA A 54 -16.76 23.87 -0.59
CA ALA A 54 -17.03 22.66 -1.37
C ALA A 54 -15.74 22.06 -1.98
N GLN A 55 -14.80 22.90 -2.45
CA GLN A 55 -13.52 22.43 -2.97
C GLN A 55 -12.64 21.83 -1.86
N LYS A 56 -12.60 22.44 -0.66
CA LYS A 56 -11.89 21.89 0.51
C LYS A 56 -12.46 20.55 0.95
N GLU A 57 -13.78 20.43 1.02
CA GLU A 57 -14.45 19.15 1.33
C GLU A 57 -14.21 18.08 0.25
N CYS A 58 -14.10 18.49 -1.01
CA CYS A 58 -13.73 17.58 -2.09
C CYS A 58 -12.29 17.07 -1.94
N ALA A 59 -11.34 17.97 -1.68
CA ALA A 59 -9.95 17.63 -1.46
C ALA A 59 -9.78 16.70 -0.25
N GLN A 60 -10.41 17.01 0.89
CA GLN A 60 -10.37 16.16 2.08
C GLN A 60 -10.88 14.74 1.78
N ARG A 61 -11.97 14.59 1.03
CA ARG A 61 -12.47 13.26 0.65
C ARG A 61 -11.51 12.48 -0.25
N LEU A 62 -10.76 13.19 -1.09
CA LEU A 62 -9.71 12.56 -1.91
C LEU A 62 -8.53 12.13 -1.05
N ASP A 63 -8.14 12.94 -0.07
CA ASP A 63 -7.07 12.62 0.87
C ASP A 63 -7.41 11.40 1.74
N ASP A 64 -8.62 11.38 2.30
CA ASP A 64 -9.12 10.24 3.07
C ASP A 64 -9.10 8.96 2.21
N ARG A 65 -9.50 9.06 0.94
CA ARG A 65 -9.52 7.94 0.01
C ARG A 65 -8.12 7.45 -0.38
N ALA A 66 -7.17 8.37 -0.54
CA ALA A 66 -5.79 8.03 -0.83
C ALA A 66 -5.16 7.29 0.36
N GLU A 67 -5.43 7.75 1.59
CA GLU A 67 -4.94 7.09 2.81
C GLU A 67 -5.60 5.73 3.04
N GLU A 68 -6.91 5.57 2.79
CA GLU A 68 -7.60 4.27 2.80
C GLU A 68 -6.90 3.26 1.88
N MET A 69 -6.55 3.69 0.66
CA MET A 69 -5.93 2.82 -0.33
C MET A 69 -4.47 2.51 -0.01
N ALA A 70 -3.71 3.50 0.50
CA ALA A 70 -2.36 3.29 0.98
C ALA A 70 -2.32 2.31 2.17
N SER A 71 -3.24 2.48 3.13
CA SER A 71 -3.40 1.56 4.27
C SER A 71 -3.78 0.14 3.83
N ALA A 72 -4.61 -0.03 2.80
CA ALA A 72 -4.92 -1.35 2.26
C ALA A 72 -3.69 -2.03 1.62
N LEU A 73 -2.82 -1.27 0.96
CA LEU A 73 -1.55 -1.76 0.42
C LEU A 73 -0.57 -2.16 1.53
N ASP A 74 -0.50 -1.39 2.61
CA ASP A 74 0.28 -1.74 3.79
C ASP A 74 -0.23 -3.04 4.43
N ALA A 75 -1.55 -3.22 4.50
CA ALA A 75 -2.16 -4.46 4.98
C ALA A 75 -1.85 -5.65 4.05
N PHE A 76 -1.85 -5.45 2.73
CA PHE A 76 -1.43 -6.50 1.79
C PHE A 76 0.03 -6.87 1.97
N LYS A 77 0.93 -5.89 2.17
CA LYS A 77 2.33 -6.16 2.49
C LYS A 77 2.45 -7.03 3.74
N ALA A 78 1.78 -6.67 4.83
CA ALA A 78 1.79 -7.46 6.07
C ALA A 78 1.29 -8.90 5.86
N ALA A 79 0.19 -9.07 5.11
CA ALA A 79 -0.32 -10.41 4.78
C ALA A 79 0.68 -11.24 3.95
N PHE A 80 1.42 -10.61 3.04
CA PHE A 80 2.47 -11.29 2.28
C PHE A 80 3.71 -11.62 3.13
N GLU A 81 4.00 -10.84 4.18
CA GLU A 81 5.04 -11.19 5.16
C GLU A 81 4.66 -12.48 5.90
N GLU A 82 3.39 -12.61 6.33
CA GLU A 82 2.87 -13.84 6.95
C GLU A 82 2.92 -15.04 5.98
N ILE A 83 2.52 -14.86 4.72
CA ILE A 83 2.61 -15.90 3.69
C ILE A 83 4.07 -16.32 3.47
N ARG A 84 5.01 -15.37 3.47
CA ARG A 84 6.44 -15.65 3.32
C ARG A 84 6.97 -16.50 4.47
N GLU A 85 6.65 -16.13 5.70
CA GLU A 85 7.07 -16.88 6.89
C GLU A 85 6.50 -18.30 6.89
N ALA A 86 5.20 -18.44 6.58
CA ALA A 86 4.55 -19.74 6.48
C ALA A 86 5.15 -20.61 5.36
N GLY A 87 5.47 -20.00 4.21
CA GLY A 87 6.12 -20.65 3.09
C GLY A 87 7.49 -21.23 3.43
N ILE A 88 8.38 -20.40 3.99
CA ILE A 88 9.72 -20.80 4.43
C ILE A 88 9.64 -21.90 5.49
N HIS A 89 8.70 -21.78 6.44
CA HIS A 89 8.52 -22.80 7.48
C HIS A 89 8.09 -24.14 6.89
N ALA A 90 7.15 -24.15 5.94
CA ALA A 90 6.69 -25.36 5.27
C ALA A 90 7.81 -26.03 4.45
N GLU A 91 8.63 -25.26 3.73
CA GLU A 91 9.82 -25.78 3.03
C GLU A 91 10.82 -26.41 4.00
N THR A 92 11.08 -25.75 5.13
CA THR A 92 12.00 -26.26 6.16
C THR A 92 11.52 -27.59 6.74
N LEU A 93 10.23 -27.72 7.04
CA LEU A 93 9.64 -28.98 7.51
C LEU A 93 9.68 -30.08 6.45
N ALA A 94 9.41 -29.75 5.19
CA ALA A 94 9.47 -30.70 4.09
C ALA A 94 10.90 -31.24 3.90
N PHE A 95 11.92 -30.37 3.98
CA PHE A 95 13.32 -30.78 3.94
C PHE A 95 13.69 -31.72 5.09
N ALA A 96 13.31 -31.37 6.33
CA ALA A 96 13.61 -32.16 7.52
C ALA A 96 12.91 -33.54 7.55
N ALA A 97 11.85 -33.74 6.77
CA ALA A 97 11.12 -35.02 6.69
C ALA A 97 11.69 -35.97 5.62
N VAL A 98 12.60 -35.49 4.76
CA VAL A 98 13.23 -36.27 3.68
C VAL A 98 14.63 -36.79 4.07
N ASP A 99 15.29 -36.18 5.05
CA ASP A 99 16.51 -36.67 5.72
C ASP A 99 16.21 -37.79 6.75
#